data_AF-H3CD99-F1
#
_entry.id   AF-H3CD99-F1
#
_cell.length_a   1.000
_cell.length_b   1.000
_cell.length_c   1.000
_cell.angle_alpha   90.00
_cell.angle_beta   90.00
_cell.angle_gamma   90.00
#
_symmetry.space_group_name_H-M   'P 1'
#
loop_
_entity.id
_entity.type
_entity.pdbx_description
1 polymer ?
#
loop_
_entity_poly.entity_id
_entity_poly.type
_entity_poly.pdbx_seq_one_letter_code
_entity_poly.pdbx_strand_id
1 'polypeptide(L)'
;HVTSNASDSESSYPHLCRPLCLWAAGGQDEYVLSYEPVLQQEVSYTRPVIVLGPMKDRVNDDLISEFPDKFGSCVPHTTRPKRDYEVDGRDYHFVVSREQMEKDIQDHHFIEAGQYNNHLYGTSVQSVREVAEKGKHCILDVSGNAIKRLQLAQLHPIAIFIKPKGVDNIMDMNKRLTEEQAKKTLDRATKLEQEFTEHFTAVVQGDSLEEIYEQVKQVIEDHSGAVIWIPSKGEA
;
A
#
# COMPACT_ATOMS: atom_id res chain seq x y z
N HIS A 1 -20.87 32.16 -47.07
CA HIS A 1 -19.81 31.16 -46.82
C HIS A 1 -18.86 31.73 -45.79
N VAL A 2 -18.91 31.16 -44.58
CA VAL A 2 -18.12 31.60 -43.42
C VAL A 2 -16.77 30.91 -43.47
N THR A 3 -15.72 31.70 -43.24
CA THR A 3 -14.34 31.28 -42.99
C THR A 3 -14.20 30.66 -41.60
N SER A 4 -13.43 29.59 -41.45
CA SER A 4 -12.93 29.18 -40.14
C SER A 4 -11.56 28.52 -40.27
N ASN A 5 -10.54 29.26 -39.82
CA ASN A 5 -9.28 28.73 -39.33
C ASN A 5 -9.58 27.82 -38.13
N ALA A 6 -8.98 26.63 -38.10
CA ALA A 6 -8.76 25.89 -36.86
C ALA A 6 -7.25 25.74 -36.71
N SER A 7 -6.74 26.39 -35.67
CA SER A 7 -5.38 26.33 -35.16
C SER A 7 -5.11 24.96 -34.55
N ASP A 8 -4.08 24.28 -35.05
CA ASP A 8 -3.49 23.10 -34.43
C ASP A 8 -2.85 23.47 -33.10
N SER A 9 -3.37 22.89 -32.02
CA SER A 9 -2.65 22.75 -30.76
C SER A 9 -3.03 21.41 -30.14
N GLU A 10 -2.54 20.31 -30.72
CA GLU A 10 -2.51 19.01 -30.06
C GLU A 10 -1.29 18.96 -29.14
N SER A 11 -1.49 19.17 -27.83
CA SER A 11 -0.56 18.70 -26.82
C SER A 11 -0.82 17.21 -26.60
N SER A 12 -0.17 16.34 -27.38
CA SER A 12 -0.24 14.90 -27.20
C SER A 12 0.59 14.47 -25.99
N TYR A 13 -0.02 14.41 -24.81
CA TYR A 13 0.49 13.56 -23.74
C TYR A 13 0.10 12.11 -24.08
N PRO A 14 1.05 11.16 -24.19
CA PRO A 14 0.70 9.78 -24.48
C PRO A 14 0.08 9.18 -23.21
N HIS A 15 -1.25 9.17 -23.15
CA HIS A 15 -1.99 8.38 -22.17
C HIS A 15 -1.70 6.90 -22.47
N LEU A 16 -0.85 6.27 -21.67
CA LEU A 16 -0.74 4.82 -21.65
C LEU A 16 -1.84 4.24 -20.75
N CYS A 17 -2.19 2.98 -21.00
CA CYS A 17 -3.20 2.24 -20.28
C CYS A 17 -2.54 1.13 -19.46
N ARG A 18 -2.88 0.99 -18.17
CA ARG A 18 -2.49 -0.17 -17.37
C ARG A 18 -3.60 -1.23 -17.37
N PRO A 19 -3.28 -2.53 -17.52
CA PRO A 19 -4.29 -3.58 -17.43
C PRO A 19 -4.92 -3.62 -16.05
N LEU A 20 -6.25 -3.59 -15.99
CA LEU A 20 -7.02 -3.78 -14.76
C LEU A 20 -7.84 -5.07 -14.92
N CYS A 21 -7.60 -6.05 -14.06
CA CYS A 21 -8.43 -7.25 -13.98
C CYS A 21 -9.68 -6.92 -13.15
N LEU A 22 -10.81 -6.67 -13.80
CA LEU A 22 -12.10 -6.60 -13.09
C LEU A 22 -12.80 -7.95 -13.09
N TRP A 23 -13.37 -8.32 -11.94
CA TRP A 23 -14.27 -9.46 -11.82
C TRP A 23 -15.69 -9.03 -12.23
N ALA A 24 -16.25 -9.65 -13.27
CA ALA A 24 -17.67 -9.49 -13.56
C ALA A 24 -18.48 -10.24 -12.48
N ALA A 25 -19.34 -9.52 -11.76
CA ALA A 25 -20.25 -10.12 -10.78
C ALA A 25 -21.28 -11.02 -11.49
N GLY A 26 -20.91 -12.26 -11.80
CA GLY A 26 -21.77 -13.18 -12.51
C GLY A 26 -21.12 -14.52 -12.88
N GLY A 27 -20.88 -15.39 -11.89
CA GLY A 27 -20.95 -16.85 -12.01
C GLY A 27 -20.09 -17.61 -13.05
N GLN A 28 -19.30 -16.97 -13.88
CA GLN A 28 -18.32 -17.58 -14.79
C GLN A 28 -17.06 -16.71 -14.79
N ASP A 29 -15.89 -17.33 -14.95
CA ASP A 29 -14.56 -16.69 -15.05
C ASP A 29 -14.45 -15.80 -16.31
N GLU A 30 -15.31 -14.79 -16.47
CA GLU A 30 -15.16 -13.74 -17.47
C GLU A 30 -14.30 -12.62 -16.89
N TYR A 31 -13.00 -12.68 -17.18
CA TYR A 31 -12.09 -11.56 -17.01
C TYR A 31 -12.44 -10.47 -18.02
N VAL A 32 -13.03 -9.37 -17.56
CA VAL A 32 -13.15 -8.18 -18.42
C VAL A 32 -11.79 -7.49 -18.43
N LEU A 33 -11.07 -7.64 -19.54
CA LEU A 33 -9.85 -6.87 -19.80
C LEU A 33 -10.22 -5.41 -19.95
N SER A 34 -10.02 -4.67 -18.88
CA SER A 34 -10.23 -3.22 -18.85
C SER A 34 -8.89 -2.52 -18.66
N TYR A 35 -8.87 -1.25 -19.04
CA TYR A 35 -7.67 -0.44 -19.05
C TYR A 35 -7.90 0.79 -18.19
N GLU A 36 -6.95 1.09 -17.31
CA GLU A 36 -6.95 2.34 -16.57
C GLU A 36 -6.03 3.35 -17.27
N PRO A 37 -6.53 4.54 -17.65
CA PRO A 37 -5.68 5.58 -18.20
C PRO A 37 -4.72 6.09 -17.13
N VAL A 38 -3.44 6.18 -17.46
CA VAL A 38 -2.38 6.67 -16.55
C VAL A 38 -1.63 7.86 -17.12
N LEU A 39 -1.04 8.63 -16.23
CA LEU A 39 -0.12 9.74 -16.51
C LEU A 39 1.24 9.43 -15.90
N GLN A 40 2.29 9.90 -16.57
CA GLN A 40 3.62 9.92 -15.97
C GLN A 40 3.75 11.12 -15.05
N GLN A 41 4.27 10.88 -13.85
CA GLN A 41 4.58 11.93 -12.87
C GLN A 41 6.00 11.73 -12.34
N GLU A 42 6.77 12.81 -12.28
CA GLU A 42 8.03 12.83 -11.57
C GLU A 42 7.79 12.98 -10.06
N VAL A 43 8.46 12.16 -9.25
CA VAL A 43 8.41 12.21 -7.79
C VAL A 43 9.78 12.49 -7.21
N SER A 44 9.83 13.35 -6.20
CA SER A 44 11.04 13.73 -5.48
C SER A 44 11.22 12.99 -4.15
N TYR A 45 10.44 11.94 -3.91
CA TYR A 45 10.43 11.16 -2.67
C TYR A 45 10.55 9.67 -2.98
N THR A 46 11.01 8.89 -2.00
CA THR A 46 11.04 7.43 -2.11
C THR A 46 9.68 6.85 -1.74
N ARG A 47 9.07 6.08 -2.64
CA ARG A 47 7.68 5.64 -2.48
C ARG A 47 7.48 4.75 -1.24
N PRO A 48 6.41 4.92 -0.45
CA PRO A 48 6.06 3.98 0.61
C PRO A 48 5.76 2.59 0.02
N VAL A 49 5.92 1.54 0.81
CA VAL A 49 5.66 0.14 0.41
C VAL A 49 4.62 -0.46 1.34
N ILE A 50 3.58 -1.07 0.75
CA ILE A 50 2.53 -1.79 1.48
C ILE A 50 2.51 -3.22 0.94
N VAL A 51 2.85 -4.19 1.78
CA VAL A 51 2.69 -5.62 1.46
C VAL A 51 1.41 -6.14 2.12
N LEU A 52 0.52 -6.73 1.33
CA LEU A 52 -0.77 -7.26 1.77
C LEU A 52 -0.85 -8.76 1.52
N GLY A 53 -1.69 -9.45 2.30
CA GLY A 53 -1.90 -10.89 2.17
C GLY A 53 -1.09 -11.72 3.17
N PRO A 54 -1.08 -13.06 2.99
CA PRO A 54 -0.34 -13.97 3.86
C PRO A 54 1.15 -13.67 3.86
N MET A 55 1.83 -13.96 4.97
CA MET A 55 3.29 -13.79 5.12
C MET A 55 3.83 -12.36 5.05
N LYS A 56 2.97 -11.33 4.90
CA LYS A 56 3.41 -9.93 4.82
C LYS A 56 4.33 -9.50 5.96
N ASP A 57 4.08 -9.96 7.19
CA ASP A 57 4.85 -9.55 8.37
C ASP A 57 6.31 -10.00 8.24
N ARG A 58 6.51 -11.24 7.76
CA ARG A 58 7.84 -11.79 7.55
C ARG A 58 8.57 -11.09 6.40
N VAL A 59 7.86 -10.80 5.31
CA VAL A 59 8.42 -10.01 4.19
C VAL A 59 8.84 -8.61 4.65
N ASN A 60 8.01 -7.95 5.47
CA ASN A 60 8.32 -6.62 6.00
C ASN A 60 9.57 -6.65 6.90
N ASP A 61 9.65 -7.62 7.82
CA ASP A 61 10.80 -7.80 8.71
C ASP A 61 12.10 -8.10 7.92
N ASP A 62 12.01 -8.98 6.92
CA ASP A 62 13.15 -9.36 6.07
C ASP A 62 13.65 -8.15 5.25
N LEU A 63 12.76 -7.34 4.64
CA LEU A 63 13.15 -6.13 3.90
C LEU A 63 13.90 -5.12 4.77
N ILE A 64 13.41 -4.86 5.99
CA ILE A 64 14.01 -3.88 6.91
C ILE A 64 15.36 -4.40 7.43
N SER A 65 15.43 -5.70 7.77
CA SER A 65 16.64 -6.29 8.34
C SER A 65 17.76 -6.49 7.32
N GLU A 66 17.41 -6.86 6.09
CA GLU A 66 18.39 -7.09 5.01
C GLU A 66 18.90 -5.78 4.40
N PHE A 67 18.03 -4.77 4.24
CA PHE A 67 18.39 -3.48 3.62
C PHE A 67 17.99 -2.27 4.48
N PRO A 68 18.59 -2.09 5.67
CA PRO A 68 18.24 -1.01 6.59
C PRO A 68 18.52 0.39 6.03
N ASP A 69 19.38 0.51 5.02
CA ASP A 69 19.66 1.77 4.32
C ASP A 69 18.59 2.15 3.31
N LYS A 70 17.86 1.16 2.76
CA LYS A 70 16.79 1.37 1.76
C LYS A 70 15.39 1.41 2.37
N PHE A 71 15.15 0.65 3.44
CA PHE A 71 13.84 0.54 4.08
C PHE A 71 13.84 1.09 5.50
N GLY A 72 12.68 1.54 5.96
CA GLY A 72 12.46 1.91 7.34
C GLY A 72 10.98 1.94 7.70
N SER A 73 10.68 1.85 8.99
CA SER A 73 9.33 2.06 9.52
C SER A 73 9.16 3.51 9.96
N CYS A 74 7.97 4.07 9.75
CA CYS A 74 7.59 5.35 10.34
C CYS A 74 7.19 5.17 11.81
N VAL A 75 7.30 6.25 12.60
CA VAL A 75 6.89 6.24 14.00
C VAL A 75 5.37 6.52 14.09
N PRO A 76 4.56 5.58 14.60
CA PRO A 76 3.12 5.78 14.77
C PRO A 76 2.79 6.68 15.96
N HIS A 77 1.56 7.17 16.03
CA HIS A 77 1.04 7.98 17.14
C HIS A 77 0.19 7.13 18.07
N THR A 78 0.14 7.48 19.36
CA THR A 78 -0.79 6.86 20.30
C THR A 78 -1.23 7.82 21.42
N THR A 79 -2.48 7.68 21.89
CA THR A 79 -2.95 8.32 23.13
C THR A 79 -2.65 7.50 24.39
N ARG A 80 -2.04 6.33 24.24
CA ARG A 80 -1.59 5.53 25.37
C ARG A 80 -0.51 6.29 26.13
N PRO A 81 -0.53 6.33 27.48
CA PRO A 81 0.59 6.86 28.25
C PRO A 81 1.90 6.13 27.91
N LYS A 82 2.97 6.91 27.77
CA LYS A 82 4.32 6.41 27.56
C LYS A 82 4.77 5.56 28.75
N ARG A 83 5.36 4.40 28.50
CA ARG A 83 6.01 3.58 29.54
C ARG A 83 7.42 4.09 29.85
N ASP A 84 7.97 3.67 30.97
CA ASP A 84 9.28 4.16 31.43
C ASP A 84 10.43 3.82 30.47
N TYR A 85 10.36 2.66 29.80
CA TYR A 85 11.37 2.21 28.84
C TYR A 85 11.14 2.70 27.40
N GLU A 86 10.01 3.36 27.13
CA GLU A 86 9.68 3.89 25.80
C GLU A 86 10.20 5.32 25.63
N VAL A 87 10.60 5.64 24.41
CA VAL A 87 11.13 6.95 24.01
C VAL A 87 10.17 7.59 23.01
N ASP A 88 9.73 8.80 23.34
CA ASP A 88 8.86 9.59 22.46
C ASP A 88 9.59 9.97 21.16
N GLY A 89 8.91 9.83 20.03
CA GLY A 89 9.50 10.01 18.69
C GLY A 89 10.39 8.85 18.22
N ARG A 90 10.51 7.77 18.99
CA ARG A 90 11.17 6.51 18.55
C ARG A 90 10.16 5.35 18.54
N ASP A 91 9.54 5.09 19.67
CA ASP A 91 8.59 3.97 19.80
C ASP A 91 7.20 4.39 19.32
N TYR A 92 6.74 5.55 19.80
CA TYR A 92 5.52 6.24 19.33
C TYR A 92 5.72 7.74 19.47
N HIS A 93 4.88 8.51 18.77
CA HIS A 93 4.53 9.87 19.16
C HIS A 93 3.40 9.80 20.19
N PHE A 94 3.72 10.12 21.45
CA PHE A 94 2.78 10.02 22.56
C PHE A 94 1.91 11.28 22.64
N VAL A 95 0.68 11.17 22.15
CA VAL A 95 -0.29 12.27 22.11
C VAL A 95 -1.04 12.37 23.44
N VAL A 96 -0.85 13.48 24.16
CA VAL A 96 -1.45 13.68 25.49
C VAL A 96 -2.96 13.87 25.42
N SER A 97 -3.45 14.62 24.44
CA SER A 97 -4.89 14.92 24.29
C SER A 97 -5.56 13.95 23.33
N ARG A 98 -6.44 13.11 23.87
CA ARG A 98 -7.29 12.23 23.04
C ARG A 98 -8.18 13.01 22.09
N GLU A 99 -8.79 14.10 22.58
CA GLU A 99 -9.65 14.97 21.78
C GLU A 99 -8.90 15.57 20.58
N GLN A 100 -7.63 15.95 20.78
CA GLN A 100 -6.78 16.43 19.69
C GLN A 100 -6.52 15.33 18.65
N MET A 101 -6.16 14.11 19.09
CA MET A 101 -5.95 13.01 18.15
C MET A 101 -7.24 12.63 17.40
N GLU A 102 -8.40 12.69 18.05
CA GLU A 102 -9.70 12.47 17.40
C GLU A 102 -9.99 13.53 16.34
N LYS A 103 -9.67 14.80 16.63
CA LYS A 103 -9.75 15.88 15.65
C LYS A 103 -8.80 15.65 14.47
N ASP A 104 -7.55 15.29 14.73
CA ASP A 104 -6.57 15.01 13.67
C ASP A 104 -6.98 13.81 12.78
N ILE A 105 -7.68 12.82 13.36
CA ILE A 105 -8.27 11.71 12.59
C ILE A 105 -9.41 12.22 11.69
N GLN A 106 -10.26 13.12 12.19
CA GLN A 106 -11.34 13.75 11.41
C GLN A 106 -10.82 14.65 10.30
N ASP A 107 -9.73 15.37 10.56
CA ASP A 107 -9.05 16.27 9.62
C ASP A 107 -8.16 15.51 8.61
N HIS A 108 -8.28 14.17 8.53
CA HIS A 108 -7.57 13.30 7.60
C HIS A 108 -6.03 13.34 7.70
N HIS A 109 -5.47 13.67 8.87
CA HIS A 109 -4.02 13.63 9.09
C HIS A 109 -3.44 12.20 9.19
N PHE A 110 -4.31 11.19 9.31
CA PHE A 110 -3.94 9.78 9.46
C PHE A 110 -4.32 8.93 8.25
N ILE A 111 -3.36 8.16 7.74
CA ILE A 111 -3.61 7.16 6.68
C ILE A 111 -4.35 5.93 7.22
N GLU A 112 -4.15 5.64 8.50
CA GLU A 112 -4.87 4.61 9.24
C GLU A 112 -4.92 4.99 10.71
N ALA A 113 -6.05 4.74 11.35
CA ALA A 113 -6.21 4.93 12.78
C ALA A 113 -7.18 3.88 13.34
N GLY A 114 -6.95 3.47 14.58
CA GLY A 114 -7.75 2.46 15.27
C GLY A 114 -7.70 2.62 16.78
N GLN A 115 -8.58 1.91 17.47
CA GLN A 115 -8.62 1.87 18.92
C GLN A 115 -8.23 0.48 19.43
N TYR A 116 -7.31 0.43 20.40
CA TYR A 116 -6.93 -0.79 21.10
C TYR A 116 -6.75 -0.51 22.59
N ASN A 117 -7.36 -1.34 23.44
CA ASN A 117 -7.38 -1.16 24.91
C ASN A 117 -7.74 0.28 25.33
N ASN A 118 -8.78 0.86 24.72
CA ASN A 118 -9.25 2.23 24.93
C ASN A 118 -8.25 3.36 24.59
N HIS A 119 -7.13 3.04 23.96
CA HIS A 119 -6.19 4.02 23.43
C HIS A 119 -6.28 4.07 21.91
N LEU A 120 -6.09 5.26 21.36
CA LEU A 120 -6.04 5.48 19.92
C LEU A 120 -4.61 5.21 19.45
N TYR A 121 -4.51 4.66 18.25
CA TYR A 121 -3.27 4.45 17.52
C TYR A 121 -3.49 4.92 16.09
N GLY A 122 -2.47 5.48 15.47
CA GLY A 122 -2.57 5.87 14.07
C GLY A 122 -1.23 6.12 13.40
N THR A 123 -1.20 5.90 12.10
CA THR A 123 -0.06 6.22 11.23
C THR A 123 -0.36 7.52 10.50
N SER A 124 0.38 8.58 10.82
CA SER A 124 0.14 9.90 10.22
C SER A 124 0.76 9.99 8.83
N VAL A 125 0.15 10.80 7.96
CA VAL A 125 0.71 11.11 6.63
C VAL A 125 2.12 11.70 6.77
N GLN A 126 2.31 12.55 7.79
CA GLN A 126 3.59 13.22 8.02
C GLN A 126 4.70 12.25 8.41
N SER A 127 4.44 11.29 9.30
CA SER A 127 5.43 10.27 9.69
C SER A 127 5.89 9.44 8.49
N VAL A 128 4.99 9.15 7.55
CA VAL A 128 5.34 8.43 6.31
C VAL A 128 6.19 9.31 5.39
N ARG A 129 5.80 10.58 5.22
CA ARG A 129 6.51 11.55 4.38
C ARG A 129 7.96 11.75 4.85
N GLU A 130 8.19 11.84 6.16
CA GLU A 130 9.52 12.02 6.73
C GLU A 130 10.49 10.88 6.40
N VAL A 131 10.00 9.63 6.30
CA VAL A 131 10.82 8.49 5.88
C VAL A 131 11.09 8.55 4.38
N ALA A 132 10.06 8.85 3.59
CA ALA A 132 10.15 8.97 2.13
C ALA A 132 11.13 10.06 1.68
N GLU A 133 11.15 11.21 2.35
CA GLU A 133 12.04 12.33 2.08
C GLU A 133 13.49 12.08 2.52
N LYS A 134 13.71 11.14 3.44
CA LYS A 134 15.06 10.67 3.82
C LYS A 134 15.66 9.68 2.82
N GLY A 135 14.99 9.43 1.70
CA GLY A 135 15.47 8.51 0.67
C GLY A 135 15.22 7.04 0.99
N LYS A 136 14.29 6.72 1.89
CA LYS A 136 13.95 5.34 2.27
C LYS A 136 12.51 4.99 1.91
N HIS A 137 12.29 3.75 1.50
CA HIS A 137 10.96 3.17 1.38
C HIS A 137 10.37 2.99 2.79
N CYS A 138 9.28 3.69 3.07
CA CYS A 138 8.54 3.50 4.29
C CYS A 138 7.72 2.20 4.21
N ILE A 139 8.11 1.17 4.97
CA ILE A 139 7.36 -0.08 5.09
C ILE A 139 6.18 0.16 6.02
N LEU A 140 4.96 -0.06 5.52
CA LEU A 140 3.73 0.22 6.23
C LEU A 140 2.95 -1.07 6.53
N ASP A 141 2.71 -1.30 7.82
CA ASP A 141 1.80 -2.34 8.30
C ASP A 141 0.38 -1.76 8.46
N VAL A 142 -0.32 -1.63 7.33
CA VAL A 142 -1.65 -1.02 7.24
C VAL A 142 -2.58 -1.83 6.35
N SER A 143 -3.89 -1.59 6.44
CA SER A 143 -4.88 -2.20 5.52
C SER A 143 -4.88 -1.55 4.13
N GLY A 144 -5.55 -2.19 3.16
CA GLY A 144 -5.70 -1.66 1.79
C GLY A 144 -6.36 -0.27 1.74
N ASN A 145 -7.13 0.11 2.76
CA ASN A 145 -7.74 1.44 2.86
C ASN A 145 -6.71 2.58 2.89
N ALA A 146 -5.52 2.32 3.43
CA ALA A 146 -4.45 3.31 3.50
C ALA A 146 -3.90 3.69 2.13
N ILE A 147 -4.02 2.80 1.11
CA ILE A 147 -3.53 3.06 -0.26
C ILE A 147 -4.19 4.32 -0.81
N LYS A 148 -5.53 4.40 -0.72
CA LYS A 148 -6.30 5.57 -1.18
C LYS A 148 -5.92 6.83 -0.42
N ARG A 149 -5.77 6.76 0.91
CA ARG A 149 -5.40 7.92 1.73
C ARG A 149 -4.02 8.46 1.40
N LEU A 150 -3.07 7.57 1.11
CA LEU A 150 -1.72 7.93 0.67
C LEU A 150 -1.73 8.59 -0.71
N GLN A 151 -2.49 8.05 -1.67
CA GLN A 151 -2.67 8.66 -2.99
C GLN A 151 -3.28 10.07 -2.89
N LEU A 152 -4.31 10.27 -2.05
CA LEU A 152 -4.88 11.59 -1.78
C LEU A 152 -3.86 12.57 -1.17
N ALA A 153 -2.94 12.04 -0.35
CA ALA A 153 -1.83 12.80 0.23
C ALA A 153 -0.64 13.00 -0.72
N GLN A 154 -0.78 12.67 -2.02
CA GLN A 154 0.26 12.75 -3.05
C GLN A 154 1.51 11.89 -2.76
N LEU A 155 1.34 10.83 -1.94
CA LEU A 155 2.35 9.82 -1.66
C LEU A 155 1.90 8.51 -2.30
N HIS A 156 2.32 8.21 -3.52
CA HIS A 156 1.85 7.04 -4.25
C HIS A 156 2.59 5.77 -3.79
N PRO A 157 1.96 4.86 -3.02
CA PRO A 157 2.66 3.69 -2.50
C PRO A 157 2.89 2.64 -3.59
N ILE A 158 3.86 1.76 -3.38
CA ILE A 158 4.00 0.48 -4.07
C ILE A 158 3.19 -0.54 -3.26
N ALA A 159 2.00 -0.87 -3.74
CA ALA A 159 1.08 -1.79 -3.07
C ALA A 159 1.19 -3.19 -3.69
N ILE A 160 1.66 -4.17 -2.92
CA ILE A 160 1.95 -5.52 -3.39
C ILE A 160 1.06 -6.50 -2.66
N PHE A 161 0.22 -7.23 -3.39
CA PHE A 161 -0.62 -8.28 -2.83
C PHE A 161 -0.01 -9.66 -3.05
N ILE A 162 0.22 -10.39 -1.96
CA ILE A 162 0.63 -11.79 -1.97
C ILE A 162 -0.64 -12.64 -2.10
N LYS A 163 -0.89 -13.18 -3.30
CA LYS A 163 -2.07 -13.99 -3.60
C LYS A 163 -1.79 -15.48 -3.35
N PRO A 164 -2.36 -16.10 -2.30
CA PRO A 164 -2.17 -17.53 -2.06
C PRO A 164 -2.80 -18.36 -3.18
N LYS A 165 -2.15 -19.49 -3.55
CA LYS A 165 -2.68 -20.44 -4.54
C LYS A 165 -3.78 -21.35 -3.97
N GLY A 166 -3.86 -21.45 -2.65
CA GLY A 166 -4.83 -22.28 -1.93
C GLY A 166 -4.46 -22.48 -0.46
N VAL A 167 -5.22 -23.31 0.23
CA VAL A 167 -5.00 -23.63 1.66
C VAL A 167 -3.65 -24.33 1.86
N ASP A 168 -3.34 -25.32 1.01
CA ASP A 168 -2.09 -26.09 1.10
C ASP A 168 -0.87 -25.19 0.92
N ASN A 169 -0.91 -24.27 -0.05
CA ASN A 169 0.15 -23.28 -0.27
C ASN A 169 0.40 -22.39 0.96
N ILE A 170 -0.65 -21.96 1.66
CA ILE A 170 -0.53 -21.20 2.91
C ILE A 170 0.12 -22.07 4.01
N MET A 171 -0.28 -23.33 4.13
CA MET A 171 0.26 -24.26 5.11
C MET A 171 1.72 -24.61 4.84
N ASP A 172 2.11 -24.74 3.57
CA ASP A 172 3.49 -25.02 3.17
C ASP A 172 4.42 -23.85 3.52
N MET A 173 3.97 -22.62 3.26
CA MET A 173 4.69 -21.40 3.64
C MET A 173 4.73 -21.18 5.16
N ASN A 174 3.68 -21.61 5.88
CA ASN A 174 3.59 -21.47 7.33
C ASN A 174 3.09 -22.75 8.00
N LYS A 175 4.04 -23.67 8.24
CA LYS A 175 3.81 -24.98 8.86
C LYS A 175 3.25 -24.93 10.29
N ARG A 176 3.16 -23.74 10.91
CA ARG A 176 2.59 -23.54 12.24
C ARG A 176 1.07 -23.36 12.22
N LEU A 177 0.47 -23.13 11.05
CA LEU A 177 -0.97 -22.94 10.93
C LEU A 177 -1.72 -24.26 10.87
N THR A 178 -2.85 -24.32 11.56
CA THR A 178 -3.83 -25.40 11.34
C THR A 178 -4.57 -25.18 10.02
N GLU A 179 -5.15 -26.25 9.46
CA GLU A 179 -5.96 -26.16 8.24
C GLU A 179 -7.11 -25.15 8.38
N GLU A 180 -7.75 -25.07 9.55
CA GLU A 180 -8.81 -24.10 9.83
C GLU A 180 -8.30 -22.64 9.79
N GLN A 181 -7.09 -22.40 10.33
CA GLN A 181 -6.46 -21.08 10.28
C GLN A 181 -6.04 -20.71 8.86
N ALA A 182 -5.53 -21.68 8.10
CA ALA A 182 -5.17 -21.48 6.69
C ALA A 182 -6.41 -21.18 5.82
N LYS A 183 -7.53 -21.86 6.03
CA LYS A 183 -8.83 -21.53 5.39
C LYS A 183 -9.27 -20.10 5.70
N LYS A 184 -9.25 -19.69 6.98
CA LYS A 184 -9.56 -18.31 7.37
C LYS A 184 -8.61 -17.29 6.75
N THR A 185 -7.35 -17.65 6.53
CA THR A 185 -6.35 -16.79 5.89
C THR A 185 -6.63 -16.65 4.40
N LEU A 186 -6.98 -17.75 3.73
CA LEU A 186 -7.41 -17.74 2.33
C LEU A 186 -8.66 -16.88 2.15
N ASP A 187 -9.69 -17.06 2.98
CA ASP A 187 -10.93 -16.27 2.92
C ASP A 187 -10.68 -14.76 3.08
N ARG A 188 -9.75 -14.38 3.97
CA ARG A 188 -9.35 -12.97 4.13
C ARG A 188 -8.60 -12.46 2.92
N ALA A 189 -7.69 -13.26 2.35
CA ALA A 189 -6.93 -12.89 1.16
C ALA A 189 -7.86 -12.70 -0.05
N THR A 190 -8.84 -13.59 -0.25
CA THR A 190 -9.84 -13.48 -1.31
C THR A 190 -10.68 -12.20 -1.18
N LYS A 191 -11.14 -11.87 0.03
CA LYS A 191 -11.88 -10.63 0.28
C LYS A 191 -11.02 -9.39 0.00
N LEU A 192 -9.77 -9.41 0.44
CA LEU A 192 -8.83 -8.31 0.21
C LEU A 192 -8.53 -8.12 -1.28
N GLU A 193 -8.38 -9.22 -2.03
CA GLU A 193 -8.24 -9.18 -3.48
C GLU A 193 -9.46 -8.57 -4.16
N GLN A 194 -10.66 -9.02 -3.79
CA GLN A 194 -11.92 -8.52 -4.35
C GLN A 194 -12.14 -7.03 -4.07
N GLU A 195 -11.79 -6.56 -2.87
CA GLU A 195 -12.04 -5.18 -2.45
C GLU A 195 -10.98 -4.19 -2.97
N PHE A 196 -9.71 -4.62 -3.08
CA PHE A 196 -8.59 -3.71 -3.33
C PHE A 196 -7.79 -4.00 -4.61
N THR A 197 -8.22 -4.94 -5.46
CA THR A 197 -7.52 -5.31 -6.70
C THR A 197 -7.10 -4.11 -7.56
N GLU A 198 -7.97 -3.11 -7.71
CA GLU A 198 -7.70 -1.93 -8.54
C GLU A 198 -6.60 -1.02 -7.94
N HIS A 199 -6.34 -1.13 -6.63
CA HIS A 199 -5.36 -0.33 -5.91
C HIS A 199 -3.97 -0.96 -5.86
N PHE A 200 -3.83 -2.23 -6.27
CA PHE A 200 -2.54 -2.91 -6.24
C PHE A 200 -1.64 -2.44 -7.37
N THR A 201 -0.37 -2.24 -7.04
CA THR A 201 0.72 -2.05 -8.01
C THR A 201 1.13 -3.40 -8.62
N ALA A 202 1.14 -4.46 -7.82
CA ALA A 202 1.41 -5.81 -8.31
C ALA A 202 0.70 -6.88 -7.47
N VAL A 203 0.48 -8.04 -8.08
CA VAL A 203 0.06 -9.26 -7.42
C VAL A 203 1.18 -10.28 -7.62
N VAL A 204 1.68 -10.86 -6.53
CA VAL A 204 2.74 -11.87 -6.53
C VAL A 204 2.19 -13.20 -6.05
N GLN A 205 2.70 -14.29 -6.64
CA GLN A 205 2.33 -15.66 -6.29
C GLN A 205 3.58 -16.53 -6.33
N GLY A 206 3.72 -17.44 -5.36
CA GLY A 206 4.85 -18.36 -5.32
C GLY A 206 4.52 -19.62 -4.52
N ASP A 207 5.36 -20.64 -4.66
CA ASP A 207 5.25 -21.90 -3.93
C ASP A 207 6.05 -21.89 -2.62
N SER A 208 6.94 -20.91 -2.47
CA SER A 208 7.77 -20.71 -1.28
C SER A 208 7.80 -19.23 -0.87
N LEU A 209 8.17 -18.97 0.39
CA LEU A 209 8.34 -17.60 0.85
C LEU A 209 9.52 -16.92 0.16
N GLU A 210 10.58 -17.67 -0.09
CA GLU A 210 11.79 -17.19 -0.75
C GLU A 210 11.47 -16.66 -2.16
N GLU A 211 10.66 -17.40 -2.92
CA GLU A 211 10.20 -16.98 -4.25
C GLU A 211 9.35 -15.70 -4.18
N ILE A 212 8.41 -15.63 -3.23
CA ILE A 212 7.57 -14.45 -3.02
C ILE A 212 8.44 -13.25 -2.64
N TYR A 213 9.43 -13.44 -1.77
CA TYR A 213 10.33 -12.39 -1.33
C TYR A 213 11.16 -11.81 -2.48
N GLU A 214 11.71 -12.66 -3.35
CA GLU A 214 12.43 -12.20 -4.55
C GLU A 214 11.50 -11.43 -5.51
N GLN A 215 10.26 -11.91 -5.73
CA GLN A 215 9.29 -11.17 -6.54
C GLN A 215 8.93 -9.82 -5.93
N VAL A 216 8.74 -9.74 -4.61
CA VAL A 216 8.47 -8.48 -3.90
C VAL A 216 9.63 -7.49 -4.09
N LYS A 217 10.88 -7.93 -3.93
CA LYS A 217 12.06 -7.09 -4.16
C LYS A 217 12.12 -6.57 -5.59
N GLN A 218 11.87 -7.43 -6.57
CA GLN A 218 11.86 -7.05 -7.98
C GLN A 218 10.78 -6.01 -8.28
N VAL A 219 9.55 -6.21 -7.77
CA VAL A 219 8.45 -5.25 -7.92
C VAL A 219 8.81 -3.91 -7.29
N ILE A 220 9.42 -3.90 -6.10
CA ILE A 220 9.85 -2.65 -5.47
C ILE A 220 10.87 -1.95 -6.36
N GLU A 221 11.92 -2.64 -6.81
CA GLU A 221 12.96 -2.06 -7.68
C GLU A 221 12.38 -1.47 -8.97
N ASP A 222 11.52 -2.23 -9.67
CA ASP A 222 10.87 -1.81 -10.93
C ASP A 222 10.00 -0.56 -10.75
N HIS A 223 9.46 -0.36 -9.55
CA HIS A 223 8.53 0.74 -9.24
C HIS A 223 9.15 1.86 -8.38
N SER A 224 10.45 1.82 -8.11
CA SER A 224 11.19 2.80 -7.31
C SER A 224 11.75 3.99 -8.10
N GLY A 225 11.59 3.97 -9.43
CA GLY A 225 12.07 5.04 -10.30
C GLY A 225 11.47 6.42 -10.00
N ALA A 226 12.19 7.47 -10.40
CA ALA A 226 11.76 8.87 -10.23
C ALA A 226 10.53 9.24 -11.08
N VAL A 227 10.25 8.47 -12.15
CA VAL A 227 9.06 8.63 -12.98
C VAL A 227 8.10 7.48 -12.69
N ILE A 228 6.91 7.81 -12.21
CA ILE A 228 5.89 6.84 -11.84
C ILE A 228 4.65 6.99 -12.71
N TRP A 229 3.84 5.94 -12.75
CA TRP A 229 2.54 5.94 -13.43
C TRP A 229 1.42 6.08 -12.41
N ILE A 230 0.61 7.12 -12.55
CA ILE A 230 -0.54 7.38 -11.67
C ILE A 230 -1.85 7.39 -12.47
N PRO A 231 -2.99 7.00 -11.89
CA PRO A 231 -4.29 7.09 -12.57
C PRO A 231 -4.59 8.52 -13.02
N SER A 232 -5.06 8.70 -14.26
CA SER A 232 -5.37 10.03 -14.81
C SER A 232 -6.67 10.63 -14.25
N LYS A 233 -7.49 9.81 -13.57
CA LYS A 233 -8.77 10.23 -12.98
C LYS A 233 -8.55 10.83 -11.59
N GLY A 234 -7.88 11.99 -11.56
CA GLY A 234 -7.71 12.83 -10.37
C GLY A 234 -8.10 14.30 -10.59
N GLU A 235 -8.39 14.71 -11.83
CA GLU A 235 -8.92 16.03 -12.15
C GLU A 235 -10.42 15.91 -12.48
N ALA A 236 -11.26 16.10 -11.46
CA ALA A 236 -12.68 16.43 -11.62
C ALA A 236 -13.07 17.44 -10.54
#